data_AF-A0A6M1S753-F1
#
_entry.id   AF-A0A6M1S753-F1
#
_cell.length_a   1.000
_cell.length_b   1.000
_cell.length_c   1.000
_cell.angle_alpha   90.00
_cell.angle_beta   90.00
_cell.angle_gamma   90.00
#
_symmetry.space_group_name_H-M   'P 1'
#
loop_
_entity.id
_entity.type
_entity.pdbx_description
1 polymer ?
#
loop_
_entity_poly.entity_id
_entity_poly.type
_entity_poly.pdbx_seq_one_letter_code
_entity_poly.pdbx_strand_id
1 'polypeptide(L)'
;MEHRDRINQQFDAITETVRLFNDLAQNTANELITTTERFSLFITVLSSILILLAIMIYIAVQIGLNKLVVGPLRRAGAVCDSIAKGDLTNTIESRGNNEIGQLYNAMQNMQSQLQTMVGTLSHSSEAVASSSRQIASGSQDLASRTEQQAASLQETAASMEQLTQTVRQNADNARQASTLANDASGKAVEGGDVVDQVISTMHGISSSSQQVADIINVIDSI
;
A
#
# COMPACT_ATOMS: atom_id res chain seq x y z
N MET A 1 -26.76 -120.40 -67.92
CA MET A 1 -27.51 -119.29 -67.29
C MET A 1 -26.75 -118.70 -66.10
N GLU A 2 -25.92 -119.47 -65.37
CA GLU A 2 -25.10 -118.98 -64.23
C GLU A 2 -24.12 -117.81 -64.50
N HIS A 3 -23.62 -117.64 -65.74
CA HIS A 3 -22.58 -116.63 -66.01
C HIS A 3 -23.12 -115.19 -66.09
N ARG A 4 -24.40 -115.00 -66.45
CA ARG A 4 -25.03 -113.65 -66.49
C ARG A 4 -25.39 -113.16 -65.08
N ASP A 5 -25.76 -114.07 -64.18
CA ASP A 5 -26.09 -113.73 -62.79
C ASP A 5 -24.85 -113.29 -62.00
N ARG A 6 -23.68 -113.94 -62.19
CA ARG A 6 -22.41 -113.48 -61.57
C ARG A 6 -22.00 -112.08 -62.04
N ILE A 7 -22.19 -111.77 -63.31
CA ILE A 7 -21.84 -110.45 -63.85
C ILE A 7 -22.77 -109.38 -63.28
N ASN A 8 -24.08 -109.63 -63.25
CA ASN A 8 -25.04 -108.69 -62.63
C ASN A 8 -24.76 -108.50 -61.13
N GLN A 9 -24.45 -109.57 -60.40
CA GLN A 9 -24.08 -109.49 -58.98
C GLN A 9 -22.79 -108.70 -58.74
N GLN A 10 -21.81 -108.79 -59.64
CA GLN A 10 -20.59 -107.96 -59.57
C GLN A 10 -20.87 -106.49 -59.92
N PHE A 11 -21.76 -106.22 -60.89
CA PHE A 11 -22.17 -104.85 -61.22
C PHE A 11 -22.98 -104.20 -60.09
N ASP A 12 -23.86 -104.95 -59.44
CA ASP A 12 -24.62 -104.47 -58.28
C ASP A 12 -23.68 -104.19 -57.10
N ALA A 13 -22.71 -105.07 -56.82
CA ALA A 13 -21.69 -104.85 -55.79
C ALA A 13 -20.78 -103.63 -56.08
N ILE A 14 -20.41 -103.40 -57.35
CA ILE A 14 -19.64 -102.22 -57.75
C ILE A 14 -20.50 -100.95 -57.61
N THR A 15 -21.77 -101.01 -58.00
CA THR A 15 -22.69 -99.86 -57.86
C THR A 15 -22.93 -99.53 -56.39
N GLU A 16 -23.07 -100.55 -55.54
CA GLU A 16 -23.22 -100.40 -54.09
C GLU A 16 -21.97 -99.81 -53.45
N THR A 17 -20.78 -100.30 -53.79
CA THR A 17 -19.50 -99.75 -53.27
C THR A 17 -19.25 -98.31 -53.72
N VAL A 18 -19.60 -97.95 -54.97
CA VAL A 18 -19.52 -96.57 -55.44
C VAL A 18 -20.51 -95.65 -54.71
N ARG A 19 -21.75 -96.12 -54.46
CA ARG A 19 -22.73 -95.37 -53.65
C ARG A 19 -22.26 -95.20 -52.22
N LEU A 20 -21.74 -96.26 -51.60
CA LEU A 20 -21.25 -96.24 -50.23
C LEU A 20 -20.01 -95.35 -50.07
N PHE A 21 -19.11 -95.35 -51.06
CA PHE A 21 -18.00 -94.40 -51.12
C PHE A 21 -18.47 -92.96 -51.31
N ASN A 22 -19.46 -92.72 -52.19
CA ASN A 22 -20.02 -91.38 -52.41
C ASN A 22 -20.72 -90.85 -51.16
N ASP A 23 -21.52 -91.68 -50.48
CA ASP A 23 -22.18 -91.33 -49.22
C ASP A 23 -21.16 -91.06 -48.11
N LEU A 24 -20.09 -91.88 -48.00
CA LEU A 24 -19.01 -91.62 -47.04
C LEU A 24 -18.28 -90.31 -47.35
N ALA A 25 -17.90 -90.09 -48.61
CA ALA A 25 -17.22 -88.86 -49.04
C ALA A 25 -18.08 -87.62 -48.79
N GLN A 26 -19.38 -87.71 -49.06
CA GLN A 26 -20.33 -86.62 -48.87
C GLN A 26 -20.62 -86.36 -47.38
N ASN A 27 -20.71 -87.41 -46.56
CA ASN A 27 -20.86 -87.29 -45.11
C ASN A 27 -19.62 -86.66 -44.45
N THR A 28 -18.41 -87.10 -44.83
CA THR A 28 -17.16 -86.51 -44.34
C THR A 28 -17.02 -85.06 -44.80
N ALA A 29 -17.34 -84.73 -46.05
CA ALA A 29 -17.33 -83.34 -46.53
C ALA A 29 -18.31 -82.45 -45.73
N ASN A 30 -19.52 -82.92 -45.45
CA ASN A 30 -20.51 -82.20 -44.65
C ASN A 30 -20.07 -82.05 -43.18
N GLU A 31 -19.40 -83.04 -42.59
CA GLU A 31 -18.84 -82.93 -41.23
C GLU A 31 -17.72 -81.87 -41.16
N LEU A 32 -16.85 -81.78 -42.15
CA LEU A 32 -15.80 -80.75 -42.19
C LEU A 32 -16.37 -79.33 -42.39
N ILE A 33 -17.39 -79.18 -43.23
CA ILE A 33 -18.05 -77.87 -43.46
C ILE A 33 -18.77 -77.42 -42.18
N THR A 34 -19.56 -78.30 -41.56
CA THR A 34 -20.34 -77.96 -40.35
C THR A 34 -19.46 -77.68 -39.13
N THR A 35 -18.32 -78.37 -38.99
CA THR A 35 -17.34 -78.07 -37.93
C THR A 35 -16.63 -76.74 -38.14
N THR A 36 -16.29 -76.39 -39.40
CA THR A 36 -15.69 -75.10 -39.76
C THR A 36 -16.65 -73.92 -39.54
N GLU A 37 -17.94 -74.08 -39.91
CA GLU A 37 -18.96 -73.04 -39.71
C GLU A 37 -19.22 -72.76 -38.22
N ARG A 38 -19.33 -73.80 -37.39
CA ARG A 38 -19.52 -73.64 -35.93
C ARG A 38 -18.35 -72.92 -35.28
N PHE A 39 -17.12 -73.21 -35.70
CA PHE A 39 -15.92 -72.55 -35.18
C PHE A 39 -15.82 -71.08 -35.62
N SER A 40 -16.15 -70.79 -36.89
CA SER A 40 -16.18 -69.42 -37.42
C SER A 40 -17.22 -68.53 -36.73
N LEU A 41 -18.43 -69.07 -36.48
CA LEU A 41 -19.47 -68.38 -35.71
C LEU A 41 -19.03 -68.06 -34.28
N PHE A 42 -18.40 -69.03 -33.60
CA PHE A 42 -17.87 -68.82 -32.25
C PHE A 42 -16.83 -67.70 -32.20
N ILE A 43 -15.85 -67.70 -33.12
CA ILE A 43 -14.82 -66.65 -33.20
C ILE A 43 -15.46 -65.27 -33.50
N THR A 44 -16.44 -65.22 -34.40
CA THR A 44 -17.09 -63.96 -34.79
C THR A 44 -17.91 -63.39 -33.62
N VAL A 45 -18.65 -64.21 -32.89
CA VAL A 45 -19.40 -63.77 -31.70
C VAL A 45 -18.44 -63.32 -30.60
N LEU A 46 -17.38 -64.08 -30.32
CA LEU A 46 -16.40 -63.73 -29.31
C LEU A 46 -15.69 -62.41 -29.62
N SER A 47 -15.23 -62.23 -30.86
CA SER A 47 -14.60 -60.97 -31.29
C SER A 47 -15.57 -59.78 -31.24
N SER A 48 -16.84 -59.98 -31.62
CA SER A 48 -17.89 -58.95 -31.49
C SER A 48 -18.10 -58.52 -30.04
N ILE A 49 -18.16 -59.48 -29.11
CA ILE A 49 -18.30 -59.21 -27.67
C ILE A 49 -17.08 -58.43 -27.15
N LEU A 50 -15.87 -58.82 -27.54
CA LEU A 50 -14.65 -58.12 -27.13
C LEU A 50 -14.61 -56.68 -27.65
N ILE A 51 -15.04 -56.44 -28.89
CA ILE A 51 -15.14 -55.09 -29.45
C ILE A 51 -16.18 -54.27 -28.67
N LEU A 52 -17.35 -54.83 -28.40
CA LEU A 52 -18.38 -54.16 -27.60
C LEU A 52 -17.89 -53.82 -26.18
N LEU A 53 -17.19 -54.75 -25.53
CA LEU A 53 -16.60 -54.53 -24.21
C LEU A 53 -15.54 -53.43 -24.26
N ALA A 54 -14.68 -53.42 -25.28
CA ALA A 54 -13.66 -52.38 -25.46
C ALA A 54 -14.30 -51.00 -25.66
N ILE A 55 -15.37 -50.90 -26.46
CA ILE A 55 -16.13 -49.66 -26.64
C ILE A 55 -16.78 -49.22 -25.33
N MET A 56 -17.38 -50.14 -24.58
CA MET A 56 -17.98 -49.84 -23.28
C MET A 56 -16.95 -49.29 -22.29
N ILE A 57 -15.78 -49.92 -22.19
CA ILE A 57 -14.68 -49.47 -21.32
C ILE A 57 -14.17 -48.10 -21.77
N TYR A 58 -13.98 -47.90 -23.07
CA TYR A 58 -13.56 -46.60 -23.63
C TYR A 58 -14.52 -45.47 -23.22
N ILE A 59 -15.84 -45.68 -23.39
CA ILE A 59 -16.86 -44.70 -23.00
C ILE A 59 -16.85 -44.48 -21.48
N ALA A 60 -16.75 -45.55 -20.69
CA ALA A 60 -16.71 -45.46 -19.23
C ALA A 60 -15.50 -44.64 -18.74
N VAL A 61 -14.31 -44.88 -19.30
CA VAL A 61 -13.08 -44.13 -18.98
C VAL A 61 -13.23 -42.68 -19.39
N GLN A 62 -13.77 -42.38 -20.58
CA GLN A 62 -13.95 -41.01 -21.06
C GLN A 62 -14.89 -40.21 -20.14
N ILE A 63 -15.99 -40.81 -19.71
CA ILE A 63 -16.93 -40.19 -18.76
C ILE A 63 -16.28 -40.01 -17.39
N GLY A 64 -15.53 -41.02 -16.92
CA GLY A 64 -14.80 -40.99 -15.65
C GLY A 64 -13.77 -39.88 -15.61
N LEU A 65 -12.90 -39.79 -16.63
CA LEU A 65 -11.87 -38.77 -16.74
C LEU A 65 -12.46 -37.36 -16.79
N ASN A 66 -13.53 -37.17 -17.56
CA ASN A 66 -14.18 -35.87 -17.66
C ASN A 66 -14.82 -35.44 -16.34
N LYS A 67 -15.47 -36.36 -15.62
CA LYS A 67 -16.13 -36.04 -14.33
C LYS A 67 -15.15 -35.91 -13.16
N LEU A 68 -14.11 -36.73 -13.10
CA LEU A 68 -13.19 -36.81 -11.96
C LEU A 68 -12.00 -35.86 -12.07
N VAL A 69 -11.55 -35.54 -13.30
CA VAL A 69 -10.33 -34.75 -13.53
C VAL A 69 -10.64 -33.45 -14.29
N VAL A 70 -11.17 -33.54 -15.51
CA VAL A 70 -11.30 -32.37 -16.39
C VAL A 70 -12.31 -31.35 -15.84
N GLY A 71 -13.47 -31.81 -15.37
CA GLY A 71 -14.51 -30.95 -14.80
C GLY A 71 -14.02 -30.14 -13.60
N PRO A 72 -13.46 -30.78 -12.55
CA PRO A 72 -12.88 -30.09 -11.41
C PRO A 72 -11.73 -29.13 -11.77
N LEU A 73 -10.85 -29.49 -12.72
CA LEU A 73 -9.79 -28.60 -13.17
C LEU A 73 -10.32 -27.36 -13.90
N ARG A 74 -11.36 -27.51 -14.72
CA ARG A 74 -12.01 -26.37 -15.39
C ARG A 74 -12.63 -25.39 -14.39
N ARG A 75 -13.24 -25.91 -13.32
CA ARG A 75 -13.76 -25.09 -12.21
C ARG A 75 -12.65 -24.41 -11.42
N ALA A 76 -11.55 -25.11 -11.13
CA ALA A 76 -10.38 -24.52 -10.50
C ALA A 76 -9.83 -23.36 -11.34
N GLY A 77 -9.72 -23.54 -12.65
CA GLY A 77 -9.35 -22.46 -13.58
C GLY A 77 -10.29 -21.25 -13.51
N ALA A 78 -11.60 -21.47 -13.45
CA ALA A 78 -12.59 -20.40 -13.32
C ALA A 78 -12.46 -19.64 -11.98
N VAL A 79 -12.21 -20.35 -10.87
CA VAL A 79 -11.96 -19.72 -9.57
C VAL A 79 -10.68 -18.89 -9.60
N CYS A 80 -9.60 -19.41 -10.19
CA CYS A 80 -8.36 -18.66 -10.36
C CYS A 80 -8.56 -17.39 -11.21
N ASP A 81 -9.37 -17.45 -12.26
CA ASP A 81 -9.73 -16.28 -13.08
C ASP A 81 -10.52 -15.24 -12.27
N SER A 82 -11.48 -15.68 -11.43
CA SER A 82 -12.16 -14.78 -10.50
C SER A 82 -11.21 -14.13 -9.50
N ILE A 83 -10.29 -14.90 -8.90
CA ILE A 83 -9.26 -14.39 -7.98
C ILE A 83 -8.36 -13.37 -8.70
N ALA A 84 -7.96 -13.65 -9.94
CA ALA A 84 -7.14 -12.73 -10.75
C ALA A 84 -7.87 -11.41 -11.06
N LYS A 85 -9.21 -11.45 -11.15
CA LYS A 85 -10.07 -10.26 -11.29
C LYS A 85 -10.35 -9.57 -9.95
N GLY A 86 -9.83 -10.08 -8.84
CA GLY A 86 -10.03 -9.54 -7.50
C GLY A 86 -11.31 -10.00 -6.81
N ASP A 87 -12.09 -10.89 -7.42
CA ASP A 87 -13.27 -11.49 -6.78
C ASP A 87 -12.86 -12.66 -5.88
N LEU A 88 -12.72 -12.36 -4.60
CA LEU A 88 -12.41 -13.33 -3.56
C LEU A 88 -13.66 -13.88 -2.87
N THR A 89 -14.87 -13.62 -3.35
CA THR A 89 -16.12 -14.03 -2.67
C THR A 89 -16.57 -15.46 -2.99
N ASN A 90 -15.99 -16.05 -4.03
CA ASN A 90 -16.32 -17.40 -4.47
C ASN A 90 -15.98 -18.45 -3.41
N THR A 91 -16.92 -19.34 -3.10
CA THR A 91 -16.68 -20.45 -2.16
C THR A 91 -15.96 -21.60 -2.87
N ILE A 92 -14.78 -21.97 -2.36
CA ILE A 92 -14.00 -23.10 -2.85
C ILE A 92 -14.39 -24.35 -2.06
N GLU A 93 -15.12 -25.28 -2.71
CA GLU A 93 -15.54 -26.55 -2.10
C GLU A 93 -14.35 -27.46 -1.80
N SER A 94 -14.29 -28.07 -0.60
CA SER A 94 -13.30 -29.12 -0.32
C SER A 94 -13.68 -30.41 -1.05
N ARG A 95 -12.77 -30.95 -1.85
CA ARG A 95 -13.05 -32.10 -2.74
C ARG A 95 -12.13 -33.28 -2.48
N GLY A 96 -12.52 -34.16 -1.56
CA GLY A 96 -11.84 -35.44 -1.33
C GLY A 96 -10.36 -35.30 -0.94
N ASN A 97 -9.65 -36.43 -0.90
CA ASN A 97 -8.27 -36.51 -0.39
C ASN A 97 -7.22 -36.82 -1.47
N ASN A 98 -7.58 -36.67 -2.75
CA ASN A 98 -6.66 -36.84 -3.87
C ASN A 98 -5.97 -35.52 -4.25
N GLU A 99 -5.16 -35.55 -5.31
CA GLU A 99 -4.41 -34.41 -5.83
C GLU A 99 -5.32 -33.22 -6.19
N ILE A 100 -6.53 -33.49 -6.69
CA ILE A 100 -7.54 -32.46 -6.97
C ILE A 100 -8.03 -31.81 -5.67
N GLY A 101 -8.27 -32.60 -4.62
CA GLY A 101 -8.60 -32.08 -3.30
C GLY A 101 -7.50 -31.22 -2.70
N GLN A 102 -6.25 -31.65 -2.82
CA GLN A 102 -5.08 -30.87 -2.38
C GLN A 102 -4.97 -29.53 -3.13
N LEU A 103 -5.22 -29.53 -4.45
CA LEU A 103 -5.28 -28.30 -5.26
C LEU A 103 -6.36 -27.34 -4.74
N TYR A 104 -7.57 -27.82 -4.49
CA TYR A 104 -8.67 -26.98 -3.98
C TYR A 104 -8.37 -26.43 -2.58
N ASN A 105 -7.78 -27.23 -1.69
CA ASN A 105 -7.35 -26.76 -0.37
C ASN A 105 -6.25 -25.68 -0.47
N ALA A 106 -5.26 -25.86 -1.36
CA ALA A 106 -4.23 -24.85 -1.59
C ALA A 106 -4.82 -23.55 -2.14
N MET A 107 -5.78 -23.64 -3.07
CA MET A 107 -6.48 -22.47 -3.59
C MET A 107 -7.32 -21.76 -2.53
N GLN A 108 -7.98 -22.51 -1.65
CA GLN A 108 -8.72 -21.94 -0.51
C GLN A 108 -7.80 -21.18 0.44
N ASN A 109 -6.64 -21.76 0.78
CA ASN A 109 -5.63 -21.09 1.59
C ASN A 109 -5.12 -19.81 0.91
N MET A 110 -4.86 -19.86 -0.39
CA MET A 110 -4.44 -18.69 -1.18
C MET A 110 -5.52 -17.59 -1.16
N GLN A 111 -6.78 -17.94 -1.39
CA GLN A 111 -7.90 -16.98 -1.36
C GLN A 111 -8.04 -16.34 0.03
N SER A 112 -8.00 -17.14 1.09
CA SER A 112 -8.09 -16.67 2.48
C SER A 112 -6.94 -15.70 2.84
N GLN A 113 -5.72 -16.03 2.42
CA GLN A 113 -4.56 -15.18 2.65
C GLN A 113 -4.65 -13.85 1.88
N LEU A 114 -5.15 -13.89 0.63
CA LEU A 114 -5.40 -12.70 -0.17
C LEU A 114 -6.50 -11.82 0.45
N GLN A 115 -7.60 -12.41 0.93
CA GLN A 115 -8.66 -11.66 1.63
C GLN A 115 -8.12 -10.94 2.86
N THR A 116 -7.32 -11.64 3.67
CA THR A 116 -6.68 -11.08 4.86
C THR A 116 -5.73 -9.94 4.51
N MET A 117 -4.93 -10.11 3.46
CA MET A 117 -4.00 -9.09 2.97
C MET A 117 -4.75 -7.84 2.48
N VAL A 118 -5.80 -8.00 1.68
CA VAL A 118 -6.64 -6.89 1.20
C VAL A 118 -7.33 -6.19 2.38
N GLY A 119 -7.85 -6.93 3.36
CA GLY A 119 -8.45 -6.35 4.56
C GLY A 119 -7.46 -5.52 5.37
N THR A 120 -6.24 -6.03 5.55
CA THR A 120 -5.17 -5.32 6.27
C THR A 120 -4.71 -4.07 5.51
N LEU A 121 -4.63 -4.14 4.18
CA LEU A 121 -4.28 -3.00 3.33
C LEU A 121 -5.38 -1.92 3.37
N SER A 122 -6.65 -2.31 3.36
CA SER A 122 -7.78 -1.39 3.51
C SER A 122 -7.73 -0.66 4.85
N HIS A 123 -7.55 -1.40 5.95
CA HIS A 123 -7.46 -0.81 7.29
C HIS A 123 -6.24 0.11 7.44
N SER A 124 -5.10 -0.28 6.86
CA SER A 124 -3.90 0.56 6.84
C SER A 124 -4.12 1.84 6.04
N SER A 125 -4.84 1.77 4.92
CA SER A 125 -5.19 2.94 4.10
C SER A 125 -6.12 3.89 4.83
N GLU A 126 -7.11 3.37 5.57
CA GLU A 126 -7.98 4.17 6.44
C GLU A 126 -7.20 4.86 7.56
N ALA A 127 -6.27 4.15 8.20
CA ALA A 127 -5.39 4.72 9.22
C ALA A 127 -4.52 5.86 8.66
N VAL A 128 -3.88 5.64 7.50
CA VAL A 128 -3.10 6.69 6.80
C VAL A 128 -3.97 7.89 6.47
N ALA A 129 -5.16 7.68 5.89
CA ALA A 129 -6.07 8.77 5.56
C ALA A 129 -6.49 9.57 6.80
N SER A 130 -6.73 8.90 7.93
CA SER A 130 -7.03 9.54 9.21
C SER A 130 -5.85 10.38 9.71
N SER A 131 -4.65 9.80 9.75
CA SER A 131 -3.42 10.50 10.16
C SER A 131 -3.11 11.70 9.27
N SER A 132 -3.31 11.59 7.94
CA SER A 132 -3.14 12.71 7.02
C SER A 132 -4.10 13.87 7.32
N ARG A 133 -5.37 13.58 7.65
CA ARG A 133 -6.32 14.63 8.07
C ARG A 133 -5.88 15.30 9.37
N GLN A 134 -5.38 14.52 10.34
CA GLN A 134 -4.87 15.06 11.60
C GLN A 134 -3.64 15.94 11.37
N ILE A 135 -2.70 15.54 10.51
CA ILE A 135 -1.54 16.35 10.12
C ILE A 135 -1.98 17.65 9.44
N ALA A 136 -2.94 17.58 8.52
CA ALA A 136 -3.46 18.77 7.85
C ALA A 136 -4.08 19.76 8.85
N SER A 137 -4.89 19.27 9.79
CA SER A 137 -5.47 20.10 10.85
C SER A 137 -4.39 20.69 11.76
N GLY A 138 -3.39 19.90 12.17
CA GLY A 138 -2.28 20.37 12.99
C GLY A 138 -1.39 21.40 12.27
N SER A 139 -1.21 21.25 10.97
CA SER A 139 -0.47 22.20 10.14
C SER A 139 -1.21 23.54 10.03
N GLN A 140 -2.54 23.50 9.92
CA GLN A 140 -3.37 24.72 9.91
C GLN A 140 -3.30 25.46 11.25
N ASP A 141 -3.37 24.74 12.38
CA ASP A 141 -3.21 25.33 13.71
C ASP A 141 -1.81 25.95 13.89
N LEU A 142 -0.77 25.23 13.51
CA LEU A 142 0.60 25.72 13.57
C LEU A 142 0.82 26.96 12.69
N ALA A 143 0.24 26.99 11.49
CA ALA A 143 0.29 28.15 10.61
C ALA A 143 -0.37 29.36 11.26
N SER A 144 -1.58 29.19 11.83
CA SER A 144 -2.28 30.27 12.53
C SER A 144 -1.49 30.80 13.74
N ARG A 145 -0.88 29.90 14.53
CA ARG A 145 -0.01 30.30 15.65
C ARG A 145 1.25 31.02 15.18
N THR A 146 1.80 30.62 14.04
CA THR A 146 2.97 31.26 13.43
C THR A 146 2.63 32.66 12.92
N GLU A 147 1.46 32.84 12.30
CA GLU A 147 0.93 34.15 11.90
C GLU A 147 0.73 35.06 13.12
N GLN A 148 0.14 34.54 14.20
CA GLN A 148 -0.03 35.28 15.44
C GLN A 148 1.31 35.68 16.07
N GLN A 149 2.29 34.76 16.09
CA GLN A 149 3.62 35.04 16.60
C GLN A 149 4.35 36.09 15.75
N ALA A 150 4.21 36.05 14.43
CA ALA A 150 4.76 37.06 13.54
C ALA A 150 4.15 38.44 13.82
N ALA A 151 2.83 38.52 14.05
CA ALA A 151 2.16 39.76 14.43
C ALA A 151 2.68 40.31 15.78
N SER A 152 2.84 39.47 16.81
CA SER A 152 3.41 39.88 18.10
C SER A 152 4.87 40.35 17.98
N LEU A 153 5.66 39.73 17.10
CA LEU A 153 7.02 40.20 16.81
C LEU A 153 7.03 41.55 16.09
N GLN A 154 6.09 41.81 15.19
CA GLN A 154 5.94 43.12 14.56
C GLN A 154 5.58 44.21 15.59
N GLU A 155 4.66 43.92 16.50
CA GLU A 155 4.30 44.84 17.59
C GLU A 155 5.48 45.10 18.54
N THR A 156 6.26 44.06 18.85
CA THR A 156 7.49 44.19 19.65
C THR A 156 8.53 45.06 18.93
N ALA A 157 8.73 44.86 17.63
CA ALA A 157 9.67 45.67 16.83
C ALA A 157 9.24 47.15 16.80
N ALA A 158 7.95 47.43 16.58
CA ALA A 158 7.42 48.79 16.62
C ALA A 158 7.59 49.43 18.01
N SER A 159 7.36 48.67 19.07
CA SER A 159 7.59 49.13 20.45
C SER A 159 9.06 49.45 20.70
N MET A 160 9.98 48.65 20.15
CA MET A 160 11.43 48.90 20.23
C MET A 160 11.86 50.13 19.44
N GLU A 161 11.23 50.43 18.30
CA GLU A 161 11.46 51.70 17.57
C GLU A 161 11.00 52.91 18.40
N GLN A 162 9.80 52.85 19.00
CA GLN A 162 9.30 53.92 19.87
C GLN A 162 10.18 54.12 21.11
N LEU A 163 10.64 53.03 21.73
CA LEU A 163 11.59 53.09 22.85
C LEU A 163 12.91 53.72 22.41
N THR A 164 13.44 53.34 21.26
CA THR A 164 14.68 53.90 20.71
C THR A 164 14.54 55.41 20.46
N GLN A 165 13.41 55.86 19.91
CA GLN A 165 13.11 57.28 19.74
C GLN A 165 13.07 58.02 21.08
N THR A 166 12.41 57.44 22.09
CA THR A 166 12.32 58.02 23.43
C THR A 166 13.68 58.11 24.11
N VAL A 167 14.52 57.08 23.98
CA VAL A 167 15.90 57.08 24.50
C VAL A 167 16.74 58.16 23.83
N ARG A 168 16.61 58.33 22.52
CA ARG A 168 17.30 59.40 21.77
C ARG A 168 16.85 60.79 22.24
N GLN A 169 15.54 61.00 22.40
CA GLN A 169 15.00 62.25 22.93
C GLN A 169 15.50 62.54 24.35
N ASN A 170 15.56 61.53 25.22
CA ASN A 170 16.12 61.69 26.57
C ASN A 170 17.60 62.06 26.55
N ALA A 171 18.39 61.47 25.65
CA ALA A 171 19.80 61.82 25.49
C ALA A 171 19.97 63.28 25.02
N ASP A 172 19.17 63.73 24.05
CA ASP A 172 19.18 65.12 23.57
C ASP A 172 18.75 66.10 24.67
N ASN A 173 17.71 65.76 25.43
CA ASN A 173 17.25 66.56 26.58
C ASN A 173 18.34 66.66 27.66
N ALA A 174 19.02 65.55 28.00
CA ALA A 174 20.12 65.55 28.96
C ALA A 174 21.28 66.43 28.49
N ARG A 175 21.58 66.42 27.18
CA ARG A 175 22.62 67.26 26.58
C ARG A 175 22.26 68.75 26.60
N GLN A 176 21.00 69.09 26.32
CA GLN A 176 20.49 70.45 26.44
C GLN A 176 20.54 70.93 27.90
N ALA A 177 20.07 70.11 28.85
CA ALA A 177 20.12 70.43 30.28
C ALA A 177 21.56 70.65 30.77
N SER A 178 22.50 69.81 30.33
CA SER A 178 23.93 69.99 30.64
C SER A 178 24.50 71.30 30.07
N THR A 179 24.11 71.68 28.87
CA THR A 179 24.52 72.96 28.25
C THR A 179 23.97 74.14 29.04
N LEU A 180 22.67 74.11 29.36
CA LEU A 180 22.02 75.15 30.16
C LEU A 180 22.63 75.29 31.56
N ALA A 181 22.97 74.17 32.20
CA ALA A 181 23.64 74.16 33.50
C ALA A 181 25.05 74.78 33.43
N ASN A 182 25.81 74.51 32.36
CA ASN A 182 27.11 75.13 32.13
C ASN A 182 26.99 76.65 31.90
N ASP A 183 26.02 77.08 31.08
CA ASP A 183 25.76 78.51 30.85
C ASP A 183 25.37 79.23 32.15
N ALA A 184 24.47 78.64 32.94
CA ALA A 184 24.06 79.18 34.23
C ALA A 184 25.24 79.25 35.22
N SER A 185 26.10 78.22 35.25
CA SER A 185 27.33 78.23 36.05
C SER A 185 28.27 79.34 35.59
N GLY A 186 28.44 79.56 34.28
CA GLY A 186 29.26 80.65 33.74
C GLY A 186 28.72 82.02 34.14
N LYS A 187 27.39 82.22 34.08
CA LYS A 187 26.73 83.45 34.54
C LYS A 187 26.86 83.66 36.05
N ALA A 188 26.83 82.60 36.85
CA ALA A 188 27.06 82.69 38.28
C ALA A 188 28.51 83.12 38.60
N VAL A 189 29.51 82.64 37.84
CA VAL A 189 30.91 83.08 37.96
C VAL A 189 31.04 84.57 37.62
N GLU A 190 30.48 85.00 36.48
CA GLU A 190 30.49 86.41 36.06
C GLU A 190 29.78 87.32 37.09
N GLY A 191 28.69 86.84 37.70
CA GLY A 191 28.03 87.52 38.82
C GLY A 191 28.88 87.59 40.09
N GLY A 192 29.67 86.55 40.36
CA GLY A 192 30.67 86.53 41.44
C GLY A 192 31.72 87.62 41.26
N ASP A 193 32.27 87.75 40.05
CA ASP A 193 33.25 88.80 39.71
C ASP A 193 32.68 90.22 39.95
N VAL A 194 31.39 90.43 39.62
CA VAL A 194 30.70 91.70 39.89
C VAL A 194 30.55 91.96 41.39
N VAL A 195 30.20 90.94 42.18
CA VAL A 195 30.10 91.06 43.64
C VAL A 195 31.47 91.38 44.25
N ASP A 196 32.54 90.74 43.79
CA ASP A 196 33.92 91.02 44.23
C ASP A 196 34.32 92.48 43.91
N GLN A 197 33.95 92.99 42.73
CA GLN A 197 34.17 94.39 42.37
C GLN A 197 33.39 95.36 43.30
N VAL A 198 32.17 95.01 43.71
CA VAL A 198 31.38 95.78 44.67
C VAL A 198 32.03 95.77 46.06
N ILE A 199 32.53 94.62 46.53
CA ILE A 199 33.24 94.49 47.82
C ILE A 199 34.52 95.34 47.83
N SER A 200 35.30 95.30 46.74
CA SER A 200 36.49 96.14 46.56
C SER A 200 36.15 97.64 46.62
N THR A 201 35.07 98.04 45.95
CA THR A 201 34.58 99.43 45.98
C THR A 201 34.13 99.84 47.39
N MET A 202 33.43 98.97 48.11
CA MET A 202 33.03 99.21 49.51
C MET A 202 34.23 99.34 50.46
N HIS A 203 35.31 98.56 50.26
CA HIS A 203 36.56 98.74 50.99
C HIS A 203 37.18 100.11 50.70
N GLY A 204 37.18 100.55 49.44
CA GLY A 204 37.62 101.88 49.05
C GLY A 204 36.82 103.01 49.71
N ILE A 205 35.49 102.87 49.77
CA ILE A 205 34.59 103.82 50.45
C ILE A 205 34.87 103.84 51.96
N SER A 206 35.02 102.67 52.58
CA SER A 206 35.33 102.56 54.01
C SER A 206 36.67 103.21 54.35
N SER A 207 37.73 102.95 53.56
CA SER A 207 39.03 103.60 53.74
C SER A 207 38.96 105.11 53.56
N SER A 208 38.21 105.59 52.56
CA SER A 208 38.02 107.03 52.33
C SER A 208 37.25 107.67 53.50
N SER A 209 36.26 106.98 54.05
CA SER A 209 35.47 107.44 55.19
C SER A 209 36.32 107.51 56.47
N GLN A 210 37.23 106.55 56.68
CA GLN A 210 38.20 106.60 57.78
C GLN A 210 39.14 107.81 57.64
N GLN A 211 39.63 108.07 56.43
CA GLN A 211 40.51 109.21 56.17
C GLN A 211 39.79 110.55 56.42
N VAL A 212 38.50 110.64 56.07
CA VAL A 212 37.65 111.80 56.42
C VAL A 212 37.48 111.92 57.94
N ALA A 213 37.23 110.82 58.64
CA ALA A 213 37.11 110.81 60.11
C ALA A 213 38.43 111.24 60.80
N ASP A 214 39.57 110.79 60.30
CA ASP A 214 40.89 111.21 60.78
C ASP A 214 41.12 112.71 60.57
N ILE A 215 40.68 113.27 59.42
CA ILE A 215 40.71 114.73 59.18
C ILE A 215 39.81 115.47 60.17
N ILE A 216 38.59 114.98 60.41
CA ILE A 216 37.68 115.59 61.40
C ILE A 216 38.31 115.58 62.80
N ASN A 217 38.93 114.46 63.21
CA ASN A 217 39.61 114.36 64.50
C ASN A 217 40.79 115.35 64.63
N VAL A 218 41.56 115.57 63.55
CA VAL A 218 42.62 116.60 63.55
C VAL A 218 42.02 118.00 63.65
N ILE A 219 40.90 118.28 62.98
CA ILE A 219 40.19 119.56 63.08
C ILE A 219 39.69 119.80 64.52
N ASP A 220 39.16 118.77 65.19
CA ASP A 220 38.65 118.86 66.57
C ASP A 220 39.77 118.92 67.63
N SER A 221 41.02 118.62 67.25
CA SER A 221 42.21 118.66 68.11
C SER A 221 42.98 120.00 68.07
N ILE A 222 42.51 120.99 67.30
CA ILE A 222 43.05 122.36 67.19
C ILE A 222 42.19 123.32 68.00
#